data_AF-A0A5J6HDZ9-F1
#
_entry.id   AF-A0A5J6HDZ9-F1
#
_cell.length_a   1.000
_cell.length_b   1.000
_cell.length_c   1.000
_cell.angle_alpha   90.00
_cell.angle_beta   90.00
_cell.angle_gamma   90.00
#
_symmetry.space_group_name_H-M   'P 1'
#
loop_
_entity.id
_entity.type
_entity.pdbx_description
1 polymer ?
#
loop_
_entity_poly.entity_id
_entity_poly.type
_entity_poly.pdbx_seq_one_letter_code
_entity_poly.pdbx_strand_id
1 'polypeptide(L)' 'MSMALALALAAGGLGLSAATAQAAPAAPVQGPPFPYADCLKATADKGESPKQGKWHCDQLVKKGWVKPPRR' A
#
# COMPACT_ATOMS: atom_id res chain seq x y z
N MET A 1 -25.61 -52.68 16.11
CA MET A 1 -25.34 -53.53 14.93
C MET A 1 -25.37 -52.65 13.70
N SER A 2 -24.25 -52.60 12.98
CA SER A 2 -24.05 -51.91 11.70
C SER A 2 -25.00 -52.40 10.62
N MET A 3 -25.30 -51.56 9.62
CA MET A 3 -25.16 -51.91 8.19
C MET A 3 -24.84 -50.65 7.38
N ALA A 4 -23.76 -50.76 6.60
CA ALA A 4 -23.17 -49.76 5.71
C ALA A 4 -23.88 -49.71 4.34
N LEU A 5 -23.56 -48.70 3.52
CA LEU A 5 -23.43 -48.70 2.04
C LEU A 5 -23.35 -47.22 1.58
N ALA A 6 -22.17 -46.60 1.49
CA ALA A 6 -21.23 -46.61 0.36
C ALA A 6 -21.68 -45.80 -0.88
N LEU A 7 -20.94 -44.69 -1.10
CA LEU A 7 -20.54 -44.00 -2.34
C LEU A 7 -21.54 -43.74 -3.49
N ALA A 8 -21.67 -42.45 -3.84
CA ALA A 8 -21.74 -42.02 -5.23
C ALA A 8 -20.85 -40.78 -5.44
N LEU A 9 -19.84 -40.93 -6.29
CA LEU A 9 -18.99 -39.84 -6.78
C LEU A 9 -19.78 -38.97 -7.77
N ALA A 10 -19.69 -37.65 -7.63
CA ALA A 10 -19.93 -36.72 -8.72
C ALA A 10 -18.72 -35.78 -8.83
N ALA A 11 -17.73 -36.24 -9.58
CA ALA A 11 -16.71 -35.37 -10.16
C ALA A 11 -17.40 -34.46 -11.19
N GLY A 12 -17.49 -33.17 -10.88
CA GLY A 12 -17.99 -32.13 -11.79
C GLY A 12 -17.09 -30.91 -11.66
N GLY A 13 -16.21 -30.74 -12.64
CA GLY A 13 -15.16 -29.73 -12.63
C GLY A 13 -15.72 -28.31 -12.56
N LEU A 14 -15.26 -27.55 -11.58
CA LEU A 14 -15.23 -26.10 -11.67
C LEU A 14 -13.92 -25.75 -12.36
N GLY A 15 -14.03 -25.49 -13.67
CA GLY A 15 -12.93 -25.00 -14.47
C GLY A 15 -12.27 -23.82 -13.75
N LEU A 16 -10.96 -23.92 -13.56
CA LEU A 16 -10.12 -22.81 -13.14
C LEU A 16 -10.35 -21.69 -14.17
N SER A 17 -11.17 -20.72 -13.81
CA SER A 17 -11.14 -19.41 -14.46
C SER A 17 -9.74 -18.87 -14.26
N ALA A 18 -8.91 -18.98 -15.30
CA ALA A 18 -7.64 -18.31 -15.40
C ALA A 18 -7.92 -16.81 -15.25
N ALA A 19 -7.77 -16.30 -14.04
CA ALA A 19 -7.76 -14.88 -13.78
C ALA A 19 -6.60 -14.31 -14.60
N THR A 20 -6.91 -13.64 -15.70
CA THR A 20 -5.95 -12.79 -16.39
C THR A 20 -5.58 -11.70 -15.41
N ALA A 21 -4.43 -11.86 -14.75
CA ALA A 21 -3.84 -10.82 -13.94
C ALA A 21 -3.47 -9.68 -14.89
N GLN A 22 -4.40 -8.75 -15.11
CA GLN A 22 -4.07 -7.46 -15.70
C GLN A 22 -3.04 -6.83 -14.78
N ALA A 23 -1.80 -6.76 -15.25
CA ALA A 23 -0.77 -5.97 -14.61
C ALA A 23 -1.32 -4.54 -14.53
N ALA A 24 -1.82 -4.15 -13.35
CA ALA A 24 -2.09 -2.76 -13.05
C ALA A 24 -0.77 -2.01 -13.33
N PRO A 25 -0.81 -0.86 -14.03
CA PRO A 25 0.40 -0.09 -14.27
C PRO A 25 1.10 0.09 -12.94
N ALA A 26 2.38 -0.29 -12.87
CA ALA A 26 3.17 -0.16 -11.66
C ALA A 26 3.07 1.31 -11.22
N ALA A 27 2.32 1.56 -10.15
CA ALA A 27 2.29 2.88 -9.54
C ALA A 27 3.76 3.21 -9.26
N PRO A 28 4.24 4.39 -9.68
CA PRO A 28 5.62 4.78 -9.41
C PRO A 28 5.86 4.55 -7.93
N VAL A 29 6.98 3.91 -7.60
CA VAL A 29 7.31 3.46 -6.25
C VAL A 29 7.39 4.69 -5.34
N GLN A 30 6.25 5.16 -4.87
CA GLN A 30 6.09 6.27 -3.94
C GLN A 30 6.26 5.70 -2.54
N GLY A 31 7.37 5.00 -2.35
CA GLY A 31 7.85 4.59 -1.05
C GLY A 31 8.69 5.73 -0.46
N PRO A 32 8.76 5.84 0.87
CA PRO A 32 9.71 6.73 1.50
C PRO A 32 11.15 6.44 1.04
N PRO A 33 12.04 7.45 1.03
CA PRO A 33 11.78 8.80 1.54
C PRO A 33 11.13 9.73 0.50
N PHE A 34 10.01 10.35 0.88
CA PHE A 34 9.28 11.35 0.09
C PHE A 34 10.08 12.67 -0.01
N PRO A 35 9.96 13.46 -1.09
CA PRO A 35 10.57 14.78 -1.17
C PRO A 35 10.12 15.71 -0.04
N TYR A 36 11.03 16.53 0.48
CA TYR A 36 10.72 17.49 1.56
C TYR A 36 9.66 18.51 1.14
N ALA A 37 9.67 18.95 -0.12
CA ALA A 37 8.69 19.88 -0.65
C ALA A 37 7.26 19.29 -0.63
N ASP A 38 7.12 18.01 -0.95
CA ASP A 38 5.83 17.32 -0.94
C ASP A 38 5.31 17.17 0.50
N CYS A 39 6.19 16.95 1.47
CA CYS A 39 5.83 16.96 2.89
C CYS A 39 5.31 18.35 3.34
N LEU A 40 5.99 19.44 2.95
CA LEU A 40 5.53 20.80 3.27
C LEU A 40 4.18 21.11 2.63
N LYS A 41 3.97 20.69 1.37
CA LYS A 41 2.67 20.84 0.70
C LYS A 41 1.59 20.06 1.43
N ALA A 42 1.84 18.80 1.79
CA ALA A 42 0.87 17.96 2.49
C ALA A 42 0.52 18.50 3.89
N THR A 43 1.48 19.07 4.61
CA THR A 43 1.23 19.71 5.92
C THR A 43 0.43 21.01 5.76
N ALA A 44 0.71 21.82 4.74
CA ALA A 44 -0.07 23.01 4.41
C ALA A 44 -1.51 22.67 3.99
N ASP A 45 -1.70 21.63 3.17
CA ASP A 45 -3.02 21.13 2.75
C ASP A 45 -3.84 20.61 3.95
N LYS A 46 -3.16 20.20 5.03
CA LYS A 46 -3.79 19.84 6.32
C LYS A 46 -3.99 21.02 7.27
N GLY A 47 -3.64 22.24 6.85
CA GLY A 47 -3.81 23.46 7.63
C GLY A 47 -2.73 23.71 8.68
N GLU A 48 -1.58 23.04 8.61
CA GLU A 48 -0.47 23.33 9.51
C GLU A 48 0.16 24.69 9.18
N SER A 49 0.55 25.43 10.22
CA SER A 49 1.34 26.66 10.03
C SER A 49 2.71 26.33 9.41
N PRO A 50 3.35 27.24 8.66
CA PRO A 50 4.63 26.97 8.01
C PRO A 50 5.73 26.48 8.97
N LYS A 51 5.76 27.01 10.20
CA LYS A 51 6.71 26.59 11.24
C LYS A 51 6.42 25.17 11.74
N GLN A 52 5.14 24.82 11.88
CA GLN A 52 4.72 23.50 12.33
C GLN A 52 4.94 22.44 11.25
N GLY A 53 4.57 22.74 10.00
CA GLY A 53 4.82 21.87 8.85
C GLY A 53 6.31 21.59 8.66
N LYS A 54 7.17 22.60 8.81
CA LYS A 54 8.63 22.41 8.82
C LYS A 54 9.08 21.48 9.93
N TRP A 55 8.67 21.74 11.18
CA TRP A 55 9.03 20.88 12.31
C TRP A 55 8.55 19.44 12.10
N HIS A 56 7.34 19.25 11.59
CA HIS A 56 6.77 17.93 11.29
C HIS A 56 7.61 17.20 10.24
N CYS A 57 7.91 17.87 9.12
CA CYS A 57 8.76 17.30 8.08
C CYS A 57 10.17 16.96 8.60
N ASP A 58 10.75 17.77 9.48
CA ASP A 58 12.04 17.48 10.12
C ASP A 58 11.98 16.21 11.00
N GLN A 59 10.86 15.94 11.68
CA GLN A 59 10.66 14.68 12.40
C GLN A 59 10.57 13.49 11.45
N LEU A 60 9.91 13.65 10.31
CA LEU A 60 9.80 12.60 9.29
C LEU A 60 11.14 12.33 8.60
N VAL A 61 12.00 13.33 8.44
CA VAL A 61 13.38 13.16 7.97
C VAL A 61 14.18 12.27 8.93
N LYS A 62 14.11 12.54 10.25
CA LYS A 62 14.81 11.72 11.27
C LYS A 62 14.36 10.26 11.26
N LYS A 63 13.10 10.01 10.91
CA LYS A 63 12.51 8.67 10.82
C LYS A 63 12.74 7.99 9.46
N GLY A 64 13.39 8.67 8.50
CA GLY A 64 13.65 8.13 7.16
C GLY A 64 12.45 8.18 6.20
N TRP A 65 11.35 8.86 6.57
CA TRP A 65 10.15 8.97 5.73
C TRP A 65 10.24 10.08 4.70
N VAL A 66 11.04 11.11 4.95
CA VAL A 66 11.18 12.29 4.09
C VAL A 66 12.68 12.52 3.80
N LYS A 67 13.01 12.89 2.57
CA LYS A 67 14.38 13.24 2.16
C LYS A 67 14.78 14.54 2.86
N PRO A 68 16.01 14.66 3.38
CA PRO A 68 16.48 15.92 3.92
C PRO A 68 16.40 17.02 2.86
N PRO A 69 16.08 18.27 3.26
CA PRO A 69 16.10 19.39 2.32
C PRO A 69 17.51 19.57 1.77
N ARG A 70 17.64 19.87 0.47
CA ARG A 70 18.94 20.23 -0.11
C ARG A 70 19.38 21.56 0.52
N ARG A 71 20.62 21.61 1.01
CA ARG A 71 21.24 22.83 1.54
C ARG A 71 21.58 23.80 0.43
#